data_AF-A0A525WGN7-F1
#
_entry.id   AF-A0A525WGN7-F1
#
_cell.length_a   1.000
_cell.length_b   1.000
_cell.length_c   1.000
_cell.angle_alpha   90.00
_cell.angle_beta   90.00
_cell.angle_gamma   90.00
#
_symmetry.space_group_name_H-M   'P 1'
#
loop_
_entity.id
_entity.type
_entity.pdbx_description
1 polymer ?
#
loop_
_entity_poly.entity_id
_entity_poly.type
_entity_poly.pdbx_seq_one_letter_code
_entity_poly.pdbx_strand_id
1 'polypeptide(L)'
;MELYRRLFYLSLSAPLLWCTPAFSASMKTVIAEAEYVMSDGDTLASAEEKVLQRAQRRAVEEAGMYLESTFHDVEKESGGRSTQTSSLEIRTIASAITETETLEARRTFKLDRPVFYIRIRATVDVSGLAESIRRLQSDQQLAQHFRRLQQENHQLRSQLQELQQRPSGVRMLAIDPTGKSTSHQRARAMLETALHTSNLWDKIQLSSDAALLDDHYADPLIVRGQTYLRLVSLVFSQQPRPAQYTDYLDKARTDFDLALTLDDKNIWAWMGKGDVLTWLKQWDAAAAAYEQVLQLDPFADIARLRLIDLYTTQARRQAGTKSWHQALTTLKKLLNAQTNESWIPYQKEAYALRSEVYLKLNQPEAAIEDLSTVIRVDPTNTAALATRAKLYQERLQGRLAKEDLERACALGSNPACEQLP
;
A
#
# COMPACT_ATOMS: atom_id res chain seq x y z
N MET A 1 -73.07 41.25 44.76
CA MET A 1 -72.10 40.27 45.27
C MET A 1 -70.73 40.66 44.76
N GLU A 2 -69.82 40.94 45.71
CA GLU A 2 -68.34 40.98 45.65
C GLU A 2 -67.65 41.84 44.57
N LEU A 3 -66.93 42.93 44.89
CA LEU A 3 -65.70 43.14 45.70
C LEU A 3 -64.37 42.98 44.91
N TYR A 4 -63.57 44.05 44.98
CA TYR A 4 -62.10 44.19 44.85
C TYR A 4 -61.41 44.03 43.47
N ARG A 5 -60.72 45.04 42.90
CA ARG A 5 -59.48 45.78 43.27
C ARG A 5 -58.17 44.96 43.15
N ARG A 6 -57.31 45.44 42.24
CA ARG A 6 -55.84 45.65 42.34
C ARG A 6 -54.86 44.48 42.09
N LEU A 7 -53.93 44.73 41.14
CA LEU A 7 -52.45 44.84 41.28
C LEU A 7 -51.59 44.03 40.29
N PHE A 8 -50.69 44.80 39.65
CA PHE A 8 -49.40 44.47 39.03
C PHE A 8 -48.72 43.18 39.49
N TYR A 9 -48.16 42.42 38.54
CA TYR A 9 -46.92 41.66 38.76
C TYR A 9 -46.00 41.68 37.53
N LEU A 10 -44.75 42.06 37.79
CA LEU A 10 -43.60 41.94 36.91
C LEU A 10 -43.34 40.48 36.53
N SER A 11 -43.15 40.18 35.25
CA SER A 11 -42.64 38.88 34.80
C SER A 11 -41.11 38.88 34.82
N LEU A 12 -40.57 38.16 35.80
CA LEU A 12 -39.15 37.86 36.00
C LEU A 12 -38.64 36.88 34.94
N SER A 13 -37.40 37.09 34.50
CA SER A 13 -36.62 36.25 33.61
C SER A 13 -36.19 34.91 34.24
N ALA A 14 -36.18 33.84 33.44
CA ALA A 14 -35.43 32.62 33.73
C ALA A 14 -34.88 32.02 32.41
N PRO A 15 -33.56 32.05 32.16
CA PRO A 15 -32.99 31.25 31.08
C PRO A 15 -32.86 29.80 31.55
N LEU A 16 -33.44 28.87 30.80
CA LEU A 16 -33.16 27.44 30.94
C LEU A 16 -31.69 27.19 30.59
N LEU A 17 -30.88 26.94 31.61
CA LEU A 17 -29.58 26.29 31.46
C LEU A 17 -29.82 24.84 31.02
N TRP A 18 -29.67 24.59 29.73
CA TRP A 18 -29.45 23.23 29.24
C TRP A 18 -28.08 22.77 29.72
N CYS A 19 -28.05 22.02 30.83
CA CYS A 19 -26.92 21.18 31.18
C CYS A 19 -26.77 20.10 30.10
N THR A 20 -25.82 20.29 29.18
CA THR A 20 -25.28 19.19 28.39
C THR A 20 -24.57 18.22 29.35
N PRO A 21 -24.82 16.90 29.30
CA PRO A 21 -24.04 15.96 30.10
C PRO A 21 -22.59 16.03 29.63
N ALA A 22 -21.69 16.37 30.55
CA ALA A 22 -20.27 16.24 30.33
C ALA A 22 -19.98 14.77 30.01
N PHE A 23 -19.47 14.51 28.81
CA PHE A 23 -18.94 13.21 28.43
C PHE A 23 -17.70 12.98 29.32
N SER A 24 -17.87 12.25 30.41
CA SER A 24 -16.79 11.94 31.34
C SER A 24 -15.92 10.86 30.69
N ALA A 25 -14.66 11.20 30.39
CA ALA A 25 -13.62 10.23 30.06
C ALA A 25 -13.53 9.25 31.25
N SER A 26 -13.89 7.99 31.04
CA SER A 26 -13.97 7.00 32.12
C SER A 26 -12.59 6.42 32.39
N MET A 27 -11.76 7.20 33.06
CA MET A 27 -10.46 6.77 33.56
C MET A 27 -10.70 5.87 34.79
N LYS A 28 -10.09 4.68 34.80
CA LYS A 28 -10.17 3.77 35.95
C LYS A 28 -8.78 3.39 36.40
N THR A 29 -8.52 3.62 37.69
CA THR A 29 -7.27 3.18 38.32
C THR A 29 -7.44 1.78 38.86
N VAL A 30 -6.52 0.89 38.50
CA VAL A 30 -6.54 -0.52 38.85
C VAL A 30 -5.19 -0.92 39.43
N ILE A 31 -5.21 -1.75 40.47
CA ILE A 31 -3.99 -2.34 41.03
C ILE A 31 -3.96 -3.79 40.58
N ALA A 32 -2.96 -4.15 39.78
CA ALA A 32 -2.83 -5.48 39.21
C ALA A 32 -1.50 -6.11 39.61
N GLU A 33 -1.53 -7.43 39.79
CA GLU A 33 -0.36 -8.24 40.13
C GLU A 33 -0.16 -9.36 39.11
N ALA A 34 1.11 -9.63 38.80
CA ALA A 34 1.48 -10.71 37.92
C ALA A 34 2.75 -11.41 38.39
N GLU A 35 2.80 -12.71 38.08
CA GLU A 35 3.97 -13.54 38.26
C GLU A 35 4.42 -14.12 36.92
N TYR A 36 5.73 -14.19 36.73
CA TYR A 36 6.36 -14.81 35.58
C TYR A 36 7.53 -15.70 36.02
N VAL A 37 7.50 -16.97 35.60
CA VAL A 37 8.62 -17.89 35.79
C VAL A 37 9.49 -17.81 34.56
N MET A 38 10.77 -17.52 34.76
CA MET A 38 11.74 -17.35 33.67
C MET A 38 11.90 -18.66 32.88
N SER A 39 11.80 -18.57 31.54
CA SER A 39 12.01 -19.69 30.62
C SER A 39 13.49 -19.84 30.25
N ASP A 40 13.86 -21.02 29.74
CA ASP A 40 15.25 -21.38 29.45
C ASP A 40 15.88 -20.52 28.33
N GLY A 41 15.05 -19.81 27.55
CA GLY A 41 15.47 -18.86 26.50
C GLY A 41 15.40 -17.37 26.89
N ASP A 42 15.02 -17.03 28.12
CA ASP A 42 14.82 -15.65 28.53
C ASP A 42 16.09 -14.99 29.09
N THR A 43 16.25 -13.70 28.78
CA THR A 43 17.15 -12.84 29.56
C THR A 43 16.41 -12.29 30.77
N LEU A 44 17.14 -11.85 31.81
CA LEU A 44 16.54 -11.18 32.98
C LEU A 44 15.67 -9.99 32.57
N ALA A 45 16.14 -9.18 31.62
CA ALA A 45 15.39 -8.03 31.10
C ALA A 45 14.11 -8.45 30.36
N SER A 46 14.17 -9.53 29.56
CA SER A 46 12.99 -10.06 28.88
C SER A 46 11.96 -10.62 29.88
N ALA A 47 12.40 -11.28 30.94
CA ALA A 47 11.51 -11.79 31.99
C ALA A 47 10.82 -10.64 32.77
N GLU A 48 11.53 -9.53 33.03
CA GLU A 48 10.96 -8.33 33.63
C GLU A 48 9.94 -7.62 32.73
N GLU A 49 10.25 -7.53 31.44
CA GLU A 49 9.33 -6.98 30.46
C GLU A 49 8.05 -7.82 30.36
N LYS A 50 8.19 -9.15 30.33
CA LYS A 50 7.06 -10.09 30.27
C LYS A 50 6.17 -10.03 31.50
N VAL A 51 6.74 -9.94 32.71
CA VAL A 51 5.92 -9.82 33.94
C VAL A 51 5.18 -8.49 33.99
N LEU A 52 5.81 -7.39 33.54
CA LEU A 52 5.18 -6.07 33.46
C LEU A 52 4.01 -6.08 32.46
N GLN A 53 4.22 -6.61 31.25
CA GLN A 53 3.15 -6.74 30.25
C GLN A 53 1.97 -7.57 30.76
N ARG A 54 2.25 -8.63 31.53
CA ARG A 54 1.21 -9.46 32.16
C ARG A 54 0.41 -8.71 33.22
N ALA A 55 1.06 -7.89 34.03
CA ALA A 55 0.38 -7.05 35.03
C ALA A 55 -0.46 -5.94 34.35
N GLN A 56 0.07 -5.30 33.31
CA GLN A 56 -0.63 -4.29 32.52
C GLN A 56 -1.89 -4.84 31.85
N ARG A 57 -1.80 -6.04 31.27
CA ARG A 57 -2.96 -6.75 30.70
C ARG A 57 -4.04 -6.97 31.76
N ARG A 58 -3.65 -7.49 32.93
CA ARG A 58 -4.59 -7.78 34.02
C ARG A 58 -5.26 -6.51 34.54
N ALA A 59 -4.54 -5.38 34.57
CA ALA A 59 -5.12 -4.08 34.91
C ALA A 59 -6.20 -3.63 33.90
N VAL A 60 -5.97 -3.87 32.61
CA VAL A 60 -6.97 -3.59 31.55
C VAL A 60 -8.19 -4.51 31.68
N GLU A 61 -7.98 -5.79 31.99
CA GLU A 61 -9.06 -6.75 32.20
C GLU A 61 -9.94 -6.35 33.40
N GLU A 62 -9.33 -6.07 34.54
CA GLU A 62 -10.02 -5.62 35.76
C GLU A 62 -10.64 -4.21 35.63
N ALA A 63 -10.15 -3.39 34.68
CA ALA A 63 -10.79 -2.13 34.34
C ALA A 63 -12.19 -2.32 33.72
N GLY A 64 -12.55 -3.53 33.28
CA GLY A 64 -13.87 -3.91 32.79
C GLY A 64 -13.89 -4.34 31.33
N MET A 65 -12.74 -4.64 30.75
CA MET A 65 -12.58 -4.98 29.34
C MET A 65 -12.00 -6.38 29.21
N TYR A 66 -12.86 -7.36 28.96
CA TYR A 66 -12.42 -8.73 28.77
C TYR A 66 -11.74 -8.88 27.40
N LEU A 67 -10.43 -9.13 27.41
CA LEU A 67 -9.68 -9.52 26.22
C LEU A 67 -9.74 -11.06 26.13
N GLU A 68 -10.54 -11.61 25.22
CA GLU A 68 -10.44 -13.04 24.87
C GLU A 68 -9.06 -13.28 24.22
N SER A 69 -8.06 -13.63 25.05
CA SER A 69 -6.71 -13.90 24.56
C SER A 69 -6.60 -15.35 24.08
N THR A 70 -6.48 -15.57 22.78
CA THR A 70 -5.74 -16.76 22.29
C THR A 70 -4.31 -16.35 22.01
N PHE A 71 -3.46 -16.33 23.05
CA PHE A 71 -2.01 -16.42 22.85
C PHE A 71 -1.73 -17.80 22.27
N HIS A 72 -1.76 -17.93 20.94
CA HIS A 72 -1.03 -19.03 20.32
C HIS A 72 0.39 -18.51 20.16
N ASP A 73 1.29 -18.99 21.02
CA ASP A 73 2.72 -18.99 20.75
C ASP A 73 2.93 -19.81 19.47
N VAL A 74 2.73 -19.20 18.30
CA VAL A 74 3.08 -19.84 17.04
C VAL A 74 4.57 -19.61 16.85
N GLU A 75 5.36 -20.50 17.46
CA GLU A 75 6.73 -20.73 17.03
C GLU A 75 6.69 -21.25 15.60
N LYS A 76 7.07 -20.40 14.65
CA LYS A 76 7.43 -20.87 13.31
C LYS A 76 8.94 -20.98 13.25
N GLU A 77 9.44 -22.20 13.42
CA GLU A 77 10.82 -22.51 13.10
C GLU A 77 11.00 -22.48 11.58
N SER A 78 11.83 -21.56 11.10
CA SER A 78 12.39 -21.63 9.75
C SER A 78 13.83 -21.16 9.82
N GLY A 79 14.77 -22.11 9.65
CA GLY A 79 16.19 -21.81 9.46
C GLY A 79 16.95 -21.31 10.70
N GLY A 80 16.60 -21.75 11.92
CA GLY A 80 17.40 -21.50 13.12
C GLY A 80 17.32 -20.08 13.71
N ARG A 81 16.37 -19.25 13.27
CA ARG A 81 16.02 -17.99 13.95
C ARG A 81 14.55 -18.03 14.37
N SER A 82 14.32 -17.98 15.68
CA SER A 82 13.00 -17.78 16.25
C SER A 82 12.61 -16.31 16.06
N THR A 83 11.41 -16.08 15.49
CA THR A 83 10.85 -14.73 15.39
C THR A 83 9.51 -14.73 16.10
N GLN A 84 9.48 -14.22 17.34
CA GLN A 84 8.24 -14.02 18.08
C GLN A 84 7.50 -12.81 17.52
N THR A 85 6.23 -12.96 17.17
CA THR A 85 5.40 -11.85 16.68
C THR A 85 4.09 -11.77 17.46
N SER A 86 4.00 -10.82 18.39
CA SER A 86 2.76 -10.43 19.12
C SER A 86 2.65 -8.89 19.26
N SER A 87 3.20 -8.13 18.30
CA SER A 87 3.39 -6.67 18.44
C SER A 87 2.11 -5.84 18.44
N LEU A 88 0.98 -6.34 17.91
CA LEU A 88 -0.23 -5.54 17.69
C LEU A 88 -1.14 -5.47 18.93
N GLU A 89 -1.30 -6.58 19.67
CA GLU A 89 -2.07 -6.60 20.93
C GLU A 89 -1.33 -5.85 22.04
N ILE A 90 0.00 -5.96 22.10
CA ILE A 90 0.85 -5.23 23.05
C ILE A 90 0.71 -3.71 22.86
N ARG A 91 0.69 -3.24 21.60
CA ARG A 91 0.45 -1.81 21.30
C ARG A 91 -0.92 -1.32 21.77
N THR A 92 -1.94 -2.17 21.66
CA THR A 92 -3.32 -1.84 22.05
C THR A 92 -3.47 -1.76 23.58
N ILE A 93 -2.81 -2.68 24.31
CA ILE A 93 -2.72 -2.63 25.78
C ILE A 93 -1.94 -1.38 26.22
N ALA A 94 -0.81 -1.08 25.56
CA ALA A 94 0.02 0.08 25.88
C ALA A 94 -0.70 1.41 25.61
N SER A 95 -1.54 1.51 24.56
CA SER A 95 -2.32 2.72 24.29
C SER A 95 -3.45 2.97 25.29
N ALA A 96 -3.93 1.92 25.98
CA ALA A 96 -5.00 2.01 26.95
C ALA A 96 -4.54 2.56 28.30
N ILE A 97 -3.27 2.34 28.62
CA ILE A 97 -2.70 2.66 29.93
C ILE A 97 -2.02 4.02 29.82
N THR A 98 -2.60 5.01 30.47
CA THR A 98 -2.07 6.38 30.45
C THR A 98 -0.90 6.54 31.41
N GLU A 99 -0.89 5.77 32.49
CA GLU A 99 0.14 5.82 33.53
C GLU A 99 0.30 4.44 34.18
N THR A 100 1.56 4.06 34.45
CA THR A 100 1.89 2.84 35.21
C THR A 100 2.89 3.20 36.31
N GLU A 101 2.53 2.89 37.55
CA GLU A 101 3.38 3.04 38.73
C GLU A 101 3.67 1.66 39.32
N THR A 102 4.95 1.32 39.50
CA THR A 102 5.35 0.06 40.14
C THR A 102 5.30 0.22 41.66
N LEU A 103 4.39 -0.51 42.31
CA LEU A 103 4.23 -0.48 43.77
C LEU A 103 5.18 -1.47 44.47
N GLU A 104 5.39 -2.63 43.86
CA GLU A 104 6.23 -3.69 44.40
C GLU A 104 6.83 -4.49 43.24
N ALA A 105 8.12 -4.79 43.32
CA ALA A 105 8.78 -5.72 42.42
C ALA A 105 9.72 -6.60 43.25
N ARG A 106 9.56 -7.92 43.16
CA ARG A 106 10.43 -8.87 43.87
C ARG A 106 10.75 -10.06 42.99
N ARG A 107 11.94 -10.61 43.22
CA ARG A 107 12.41 -11.81 42.55
C ARG A 107 12.55 -12.90 43.61
N THR A 108 11.99 -14.06 43.33
CA THR A 108 12.07 -15.24 44.19
C THR A 108 12.55 -16.43 43.37
N PHE A 109 12.82 -17.55 44.03
CA PHE A 109 13.16 -18.80 43.35
C PHE A 109 12.13 -19.85 43.73
N LYS A 110 11.63 -20.58 42.73
CA LYS A 110 10.74 -21.72 42.93
C LYS A 110 11.26 -22.86 42.07
N LEU A 111 11.64 -23.98 42.70
CA LEU A 111 12.22 -25.15 42.02
C LEU A 111 13.42 -24.78 41.12
N ASP A 112 14.37 -24.01 41.68
CA ASP A 112 15.57 -23.49 41.00
C ASP A 112 15.32 -22.60 39.75
N ARG A 113 14.08 -22.16 39.53
CA ARG A 113 13.76 -21.18 38.48
C ARG A 113 13.48 -19.79 39.07
N PRO A 114 14.04 -18.71 38.50
CA PRO A 114 13.70 -17.34 38.89
C PRO A 114 12.22 -17.05 38.61
N VAL A 115 11.53 -16.54 39.63
CA VAL A 115 10.14 -16.09 39.55
C VAL A 115 10.12 -14.59 39.82
N PHE A 116 9.63 -13.85 38.84
CA PHE A 116 9.43 -12.41 38.90
C PHE A 116 8.00 -12.14 39.33
N TYR A 117 7.84 -11.30 40.34
CA TYR A 117 6.56 -10.79 40.79
C TYR A 117 6.58 -9.27 40.65
N ILE A 118 5.49 -8.72 40.11
CA ILE A 118 5.28 -7.28 40.07
C ILE A 118 3.85 -6.95 40.50
N ARG A 119 3.71 -5.85 41.24
CA ARG A 119 2.45 -5.22 41.57
C ARG A 119 2.50 -3.78 41.07
N ILE A 120 1.56 -3.43 40.21
CA ILE A 120 1.48 -2.11 39.60
C ILE A 120 0.15 -1.44 39.94
N ARG A 121 0.16 -0.11 39.96
CA ARG A 121 -1.02 0.73 39.82
C ARG A 121 -1.03 1.27 38.39
N ALA A 122 -2.08 0.99 37.65
CA ALA A 122 -2.24 1.47 36.29
C ALA A 122 -3.50 2.32 36.17
N THR A 123 -3.42 3.42 35.44
CA THR A 123 -4.58 4.23 35.07
C THR A 123 -4.96 3.87 33.64
N VAL A 124 -6.18 3.37 33.45
CA VAL A 124 -6.67 2.84 32.18
C VAL A 124 -7.76 3.75 31.63
N ASP A 125 -7.62 4.21 30.39
CA ASP A 125 -8.69 4.85 29.61
C ASP A 125 -9.57 3.78 28.97
N VAL A 126 -10.68 3.48 29.65
CA VAL A 126 -11.64 2.45 29.19
C VAL A 126 -12.38 2.90 27.93
N SER A 127 -12.66 4.21 27.80
CA SER A 127 -13.37 4.78 26.66
C SER A 127 -12.54 4.75 25.37
N GLY A 128 -11.29 5.21 25.43
CA GLY A 128 -10.37 5.22 24.30
C GLY A 128 -9.97 3.82 23.84
N LEU A 129 -9.84 2.88 24.78
CA LEU A 129 -9.53 1.49 24.44
C LEU A 129 -10.71 0.79 23.74
N ALA A 130 -11.95 0.99 24.18
CA ALA A 130 -13.13 0.40 23.54
C ALA A 130 -13.34 0.92 22.11
N GLU A 131 -13.01 2.18 21.85
CA GLU A 131 -12.99 2.73 20.50
C GLU A 131 -11.86 2.15 19.65
N SER A 132 -10.65 2.01 20.22
CA SER A 132 -9.49 1.42 19.54
C SER A 132 -9.72 -0.04 19.15
N ILE A 133 -10.35 -0.84 20.03
CA ILE A 133 -10.74 -2.23 19.75
C ILE A 133 -11.79 -2.29 18.64
N ARG A 134 -12.82 -1.43 18.67
CA ARG A 134 -13.86 -1.39 17.63
C ARG A 134 -13.29 -1.01 16.26
N ARG A 135 -12.39 -0.02 16.21
CA ARG A 135 -11.66 0.35 14.98
C ARG A 135 -10.80 -0.80 14.49
N LEU A 136 -10.09 -1.49 15.38
CA LEU A 136 -9.26 -2.63 15.01
C LEU A 136 -10.10 -3.80 14.46
N GLN A 137 -11.24 -4.10 15.08
CA GLN A 137 -12.17 -5.12 14.59
C GLN A 137 -12.76 -4.72 13.24
N SER A 138 -13.13 -3.45 13.04
CA SER A 138 -13.59 -2.98 11.73
C SER A 138 -12.50 -3.06 10.67
N ASP A 139 -11.25 -2.73 11.01
CA ASP A 139 -10.12 -2.79 10.09
C ASP A 139 -9.76 -4.23 9.73
N GLN A 140 -9.84 -5.17 10.69
CA GLN A 140 -9.66 -6.60 10.43
C GLN A 140 -10.78 -7.16 9.56
N GLN A 141 -12.04 -6.82 9.86
CA GLN A 141 -13.19 -7.22 9.03
C GLN A 141 -13.07 -6.65 7.63
N LEU A 142 -12.67 -5.38 7.49
CA LEU A 142 -12.44 -4.73 6.21
C LEU A 142 -11.28 -5.40 5.45
N ALA A 143 -10.17 -5.72 6.12
CA ALA A 143 -9.03 -6.41 5.51
C ALA A 143 -9.36 -7.85 5.10
N GLN A 144 -10.17 -8.57 5.87
CA GLN A 144 -10.67 -9.90 5.52
C GLN A 144 -11.65 -9.82 4.34
N HIS A 145 -12.58 -8.86 4.38
CA HIS A 145 -13.52 -8.62 3.29
C HIS A 145 -12.80 -8.22 2.01
N PHE A 146 -11.78 -7.36 2.10
CA PHE A 146 -10.92 -6.99 0.99
C PHE A 146 -10.16 -8.19 0.43
N ARG A 147 -9.57 -9.05 1.29
CA ARG A 147 -8.92 -10.30 0.84
C ARG A 147 -9.89 -11.22 0.13
N ARG A 148 -11.11 -11.36 0.65
CA ARG A 148 -12.17 -12.17 0.04
C ARG A 148 -12.59 -11.59 -1.31
N LEU A 149 -12.80 -10.27 -1.41
CA LEU A 149 -13.09 -9.58 -2.67
C LEU A 149 -11.96 -9.72 -3.68
N GLN A 150 -10.69 -9.73 -3.24
CA GLN A 150 -9.54 -9.96 -4.12
C GLN A 150 -9.51 -11.40 -4.64
N GLN A 151 -9.80 -12.38 -3.77
CA GLN A 151 -9.92 -13.78 -4.17
C GLN A 151 -11.10 -13.99 -5.13
N GLU A 152 -12.27 -13.45 -4.81
CA GLU A 152 -13.47 -13.51 -5.67
C GLU A 152 -13.23 -12.79 -7.00
N ASN A 153 -12.58 -11.61 -7.01
CA ASN A 153 -12.17 -10.95 -8.24
C ASN A 153 -11.19 -11.79 -9.05
N HIS A 154 -10.21 -12.42 -8.41
CA HIS A 154 -9.27 -13.30 -9.10
C HIS A 154 -10.00 -14.51 -9.71
N GLN A 155 -10.94 -15.10 -8.98
CA GLN A 155 -11.75 -16.22 -9.43
C GLN A 155 -12.67 -15.82 -10.59
N LEU A 156 -13.36 -14.69 -10.47
CA LEU A 156 -14.19 -14.13 -11.53
C LEU A 156 -13.35 -13.80 -12.76
N ARG A 157 -12.15 -13.23 -12.60
CA ARG A 157 -11.20 -13.00 -13.70
C ARG A 157 -10.81 -14.31 -14.39
N SER A 158 -10.51 -15.37 -13.64
CA SER A 158 -10.22 -16.68 -14.24
C SER A 158 -11.41 -17.26 -14.99
N GLN A 159 -12.63 -17.13 -14.45
CA GLN A 159 -13.86 -17.59 -15.10
C GLN A 159 -14.16 -16.79 -16.37
N LEU A 160 -13.94 -15.48 -16.35
CA LEU A 160 -14.15 -14.60 -17.50
C LEU A 160 -13.13 -14.93 -18.60
N GLN A 161 -11.89 -15.20 -18.23
CA GLN A 161 -10.85 -15.66 -19.15
C GLN A 161 -11.21 -17.03 -19.77
N GLU A 162 -11.76 -17.95 -18.98
CA GLU A 162 -12.23 -19.26 -19.45
C GLU A 162 -13.46 -19.14 -20.37
N LEU A 163 -14.41 -18.25 -20.05
CA LEU A 163 -15.59 -17.97 -20.88
C LEU A 163 -15.24 -17.23 -22.19
N GLN A 164 -14.17 -16.43 -22.17
CA GLN A 164 -13.63 -15.77 -23.38
C GLN A 164 -12.80 -16.74 -24.24
N GLN A 165 -12.30 -17.84 -23.67
CA GLN A 165 -11.78 -18.94 -24.48
C GLN A 165 -12.96 -19.68 -25.14
N ARG A 166 -12.92 -19.82 -26.47
CA ARG A 166 -13.96 -20.53 -27.23
C ARG A 166 -14.15 -21.96 -26.67
N PRO A 167 -15.39 -22.49 -26.61
CA PRO A 167 -15.63 -23.80 -26.02
C PRO A 167 -14.90 -24.89 -26.83
N SER A 168 -13.99 -25.60 -26.15
CA SER A 168 -13.31 -26.80 -26.62
C SER A 168 -14.26 -28.01 -26.55
N GLY A 169 -15.32 -27.99 -27.37
CA GLY A 169 -16.43 -28.95 -27.23
C GLY A 169 -17.08 -29.45 -28.51
N VAL A 170 -16.72 -28.97 -29.70
CA VAL A 170 -17.21 -29.57 -30.96
C VAL A 170 -16.14 -30.51 -31.49
N ARG A 171 -16.27 -31.81 -31.16
CA ARG A 171 -15.54 -32.90 -31.82
C ARG A 171 -16.04 -33.03 -33.26
N MET A 172 -15.51 -32.19 -34.15
CA MET A 172 -15.47 -32.51 -35.57
C MET A 172 -14.42 -33.61 -35.76
N LEU A 173 -14.73 -34.58 -36.63
CA LEU A 173 -13.86 -35.66 -37.06
C LEU A 173 -12.41 -35.20 -37.19
N ALA A 174 -11.49 -35.99 -36.64
CA ALA A 174 -10.07 -35.72 -36.59
C ALA A 174 -9.50 -35.44 -38.00
N ILE A 175 -9.43 -34.16 -38.31
CA ILE A 175 -8.48 -33.55 -39.21
C ILE A 175 -7.64 -32.65 -38.29
N ASP A 176 -6.33 -32.84 -38.31
CA ASP A 176 -5.33 -32.16 -37.49
C ASP A 176 -5.65 -30.65 -37.29
N PRO A 177 -5.96 -30.16 -36.07
CA PRO A 177 -6.69 -28.90 -35.91
C PRO A 177 -5.80 -27.65 -35.95
N THR A 178 -4.57 -27.72 -36.45
CA THR A 178 -3.87 -26.54 -36.93
C THR A 178 -3.05 -26.93 -38.15
N GLY A 179 -3.39 -26.45 -39.35
CA GLY A 179 -2.54 -26.54 -40.54
C GLY A 179 -1.24 -25.73 -40.42
N LYS A 180 -0.57 -25.76 -39.28
CA LYS A 180 0.70 -25.06 -39.02
C LYS A 180 1.84 -25.97 -39.48
N SER A 181 2.70 -25.39 -40.31
CA SER A 181 3.87 -26.06 -40.89
C SER A 181 4.72 -26.76 -39.80
N THR A 182 5.37 -27.86 -40.17
CA THR A 182 6.42 -28.50 -39.33
C THR A 182 7.50 -27.50 -38.91
N SER A 183 7.70 -26.43 -39.70
CA SER A 183 8.58 -25.32 -39.37
C SER A 183 8.10 -24.50 -38.16
N HIS A 184 6.81 -24.22 -38.03
CA HIS A 184 6.23 -23.54 -36.86
C HIS A 184 6.42 -24.34 -35.58
N GLN A 185 6.20 -25.66 -35.64
CA GLN A 185 6.38 -26.53 -34.47
C GLN A 185 7.83 -26.54 -33.99
N ARG A 186 8.80 -26.56 -34.92
CA ARG A 186 10.23 -26.45 -34.61
C ARG A 186 10.58 -25.07 -34.04
N ALA A 187 10.08 -24.00 -34.66
CA ALA A 187 10.27 -22.62 -34.19
C ALA A 187 9.77 -22.45 -32.75
N ARG A 188 8.58 -22.98 -32.45
CA ARG A 188 8.02 -22.97 -31.09
C ARG A 188 8.89 -23.73 -30.09
N ALA A 189 9.34 -24.94 -30.42
CA ALA A 189 10.21 -25.72 -29.54
C ALA A 189 11.52 -24.98 -29.25
N MET A 190 12.09 -24.31 -30.26
CA MET A 190 13.28 -23.45 -30.08
C MET A 190 13.01 -22.20 -29.25
N LEU A 191 11.82 -21.62 -29.35
CA LEU A 191 11.45 -20.49 -28.50
C LEU A 191 11.27 -20.92 -27.05
N GLU A 192 10.67 -22.08 -26.79
CA GLU A 192 10.55 -22.65 -25.45
C GLU A 192 11.92 -22.88 -24.81
N THR A 193 12.90 -23.41 -25.55
CA THR A 193 14.28 -23.53 -25.04
C THR A 193 14.93 -22.17 -24.80
N ALA A 194 14.68 -21.18 -25.68
CA ALA A 194 15.15 -19.81 -25.48
C ALA A 194 14.63 -19.24 -24.16
N LEU A 195 13.32 -19.36 -23.85
CA LEU A 195 12.70 -18.79 -22.66
C LEU A 195 13.35 -19.29 -21.35
N HIS A 196 13.71 -20.57 -21.30
CA HIS A 196 14.38 -21.20 -20.15
C HIS A 196 15.88 -20.92 -20.06
N THR A 197 16.48 -20.33 -21.10
CA THR A 197 17.90 -20.01 -21.12
C THR A 197 18.22 -18.74 -20.33
N SER A 198 19.16 -18.83 -19.39
CA SER A 198 19.61 -17.69 -18.56
C SER A 198 20.60 -16.77 -19.27
N ASN A 199 21.37 -17.30 -20.24
CA ASN A 199 22.31 -16.52 -21.03
C ASN A 199 21.55 -15.68 -22.08
N LEU A 200 21.75 -14.37 -22.06
CA LEU A 200 21.05 -13.43 -22.94
C LEU A 200 21.47 -13.59 -24.41
N TRP A 201 22.74 -13.93 -24.67
CA TRP A 201 23.24 -14.13 -26.03
C TRP A 201 22.67 -15.38 -26.67
N ASP A 202 22.66 -16.48 -25.93
CA ASP A 202 22.06 -17.74 -26.38
C ASP A 202 20.55 -17.57 -26.61
N LYS A 203 19.87 -16.81 -25.74
CA LYS A 203 18.44 -16.46 -25.91
C LYS A 203 18.20 -15.64 -27.18
N ILE A 204 19.07 -14.68 -27.51
CA ILE A 204 18.99 -13.91 -28.78
C ILE A 204 19.20 -14.84 -29.98
N GLN A 205 20.17 -15.75 -29.91
CA GLN A 205 20.45 -16.67 -31.01
C GLN A 205 19.26 -17.61 -31.26
N LEU A 206 18.77 -18.28 -30.21
CA LEU A 206 17.64 -19.21 -30.31
C LEU A 206 16.35 -18.52 -30.79
N SER A 207 16.07 -17.30 -30.32
CA SER A 207 14.92 -16.52 -30.80
C SER A 207 15.10 -16.04 -32.25
N SER A 208 16.33 -15.73 -32.69
CA SER A 208 16.62 -15.40 -34.08
C SER A 208 16.42 -16.60 -35.00
N ASP A 209 16.95 -17.76 -34.61
CA ASP A 209 16.81 -18.99 -35.38
C ASP A 209 15.34 -19.44 -35.46
N ALA A 210 14.57 -19.27 -34.37
CA ALA A 210 13.13 -19.51 -34.36
C ALA A 210 12.37 -18.57 -35.32
N ALA A 211 12.73 -17.29 -35.37
CA ALA A 211 12.13 -16.32 -36.32
C ALA A 211 12.46 -16.65 -37.79
N LEU A 212 13.62 -17.26 -38.06
CA LEU A 212 13.99 -17.69 -39.42
C LEU A 212 13.25 -18.95 -39.87
N LEU A 213 12.86 -19.82 -38.94
CA LEU A 213 12.10 -21.04 -39.23
C LEU A 213 10.64 -20.76 -39.57
N ASP A 214 10.06 -19.71 -38.99
CA ASP A 214 8.70 -19.28 -39.29
C ASP A 214 8.62 -17.75 -39.30
N ASP A 215 8.54 -17.20 -40.51
CA ASP A 215 8.50 -15.77 -40.79
C ASP A 215 7.17 -15.11 -40.41
N HIS A 216 6.12 -15.89 -40.16
CA HIS A 216 4.83 -15.41 -39.68
C HIS A 216 4.67 -15.55 -38.16
N TYR A 217 5.72 -16.00 -37.45
CA TYR A 217 5.69 -16.17 -36.00
C TYR A 217 6.25 -14.95 -35.26
N ALA A 218 5.37 -14.19 -34.62
CA ALA A 218 5.73 -12.94 -33.94
C ALA A 218 6.47 -13.14 -32.59
N ASP A 219 6.17 -14.20 -31.84
CA ASP A 219 6.69 -14.39 -30.47
C ASP A 219 8.22 -14.40 -30.37
N PRO A 220 8.99 -15.04 -31.28
CA PRO A 220 10.44 -14.99 -31.24
C PRO A 220 10.99 -13.56 -31.34
N LEU A 221 10.39 -12.70 -32.17
CA LEU A 221 10.77 -11.29 -32.27
C LEU A 221 10.50 -10.55 -30.96
N ILE A 222 9.36 -10.81 -30.31
CA ILE A 222 9.03 -10.20 -29.01
C ILE A 222 10.05 -10.61 -27.95
N VAL A 223 10.38 -11.91 -27.86
CA VAL A 223 11.38 -12.41 -26.90
C VAL A 223 12.76 -11.84 -27.18
N ARG A 224 13.15 -11.74 -28.45
CA ARG A 224 14.44 -11.14 -28.85
C ARG A 224 14.49 -9.65 -28.51
N GLY A 225 13.45 -8.89 -28.84
CA GLY A 225 13.31 -7.47 -28.52
C GLY A 225 13.36 -7.20 -27.01
N GLN A 226 12.66 -8.01 -26.20
CA GLN A 226 12.74 -7.93 -24.73
C GLN A 226 14.14 -8.24 -24.21
N THR A 227 14.84 -9.19 -24.84
CA THR A 227 16.21 -9.55 -24.47
C THR A 227 17.18 -8.42 -24.78
N TYR A 228 17.01 -7.73 -25.91
CA TYR A 228 17.75 -6.50 -26.21
C TYR A 228 17.48 -5.39 -25.20
N LEU A 229 16.22 -5.15 -24.80
CA LEU A 229 15.91 -4.19 -23.73
C LEU A 229 16.59 -4.53 -22.40
N ARG A 230 16.68 -5.83 -22.06
CA ARG A 230 17.41 -6.27 -20.87
C ARG A 230 18.91 -6.00 -20.98
N LEU A 231 19.51 -6.18 -22.16
CA LEU A 231 20.90 -5.79 -22.42
C LEU A 231 21.10 -4.28 -22.31
N VAL A 232 20.16 -3.46 -22.81
CA VAL A 232 20.18 -2.00 -22.63
C VAL A 232 20.25 -1.64 -21.15
N SER A 233 19.37 -2.22 -20.31
CA SER A 233 19.39 -1.99 -18.86
C SER A 233 20.72 -2.41 -18.22
N LEU A 234 21.26 -3.57 -18.61
CA LEU A 234 22.53 -4.08 -18.08
C LEU A 234 23.71 -3.17 -18.45
N VAL A 235 23.84 -2.82 -19.74
CA VAL A 235 24.89 -1.93 -20.23
C VAL A 235 24.78 -0.56 -19.56
N PHE A 236 23.57 0.01 -19.52
CA PHE A 236 23.32 1.30 -18.88
C PHE A 236 23.73 1.31 -17.39
N SER A 237 23.47 0.21 -16.67
CA SER A 237 23.84 0.09 -15.25
C SER A 237 25.35 -0.02 -15.02
N GLN A 238 26.09 -0.64 -15.94
CA GLN A 238 27.54 -0.83 -15.80
C GLN A 238 28.32 0.39 -16.29
N GLN A 239 27.97 0.91 -17.47
CA GLN A 239 28.56 2.10 -18.07
C GLN A 239 27.51 2.84 -18.93
N PRO A 240 27.11 4.07 -18.57
CA PRO A 240 26.11 4.83 -19.33
C PRO A 240 26.74 5.49 -20.58
N ARG A 241 27.31 4.68 -21.49
CA ARG A 241 27.80 5.13 -22.80
C ARG A 241 26.68 4.98 -23.84
N PRO A 242 26.11 6.08 -24.36
CA PRO A 242 24.98 6.04 -25.31
C PRO A 242 25.20 5.10 -26.49
N ALA A 243 26.37 5.18 -27.12
CA ALA A 243 26.69 4.43 -28.32
C ALA A 243 26.56 2.90 -28.17
N GLN A 244 26.72 2.35 -26.97
CA GLN A 244 26.68 0.91 -26.75
C GLN A 244 25.27 0.37 -26.55
N TYR A 245 24.35 1.17 -25.99
CA TYR A 245 22.97 0.72 -25.77
C TYR A 245 21.99 1.22 -26.85
N THR A 246 22.35 2.24 -27.63
CA THR A 246 21.50 2.70 -28.75
C THR A 246 21.34 1.63 -29.83
N ASP A 247 22.39 0.85 -30.14
CA ASP A 247 22.30 -0.25 -31.12
C ASP A 247 21.29 -1.33 -30.67
N TYR A 248 21.37 -1.77 -29.40
CA TYR A 248 20.41 -2.72 -28.86
C TYR A 248 18.99 -2.15 -28.80
N LEU A 249 18.84 -0.85 -28.52
CA LEU A 249 17.54 -0.19 -28.49
C LEU A 249 16.90 -0.12 -29.89
N ASP A 250 17.70 0.17 -30.92
CA ASP A 250 17.23 0.17 -32.32
C ASP A 250 16.85 -1.24 -32.79
N LYS A 251 17.61 -2.27 -32.38
CA LYS A 251 17.25 -3.68 -32.63
C LYS A 251 15.95 -4.06 -31.94
N ALA A 252 15.78 -3.70 -30.67
CA ALA A 252 14.53 -3.94 -29.93
C ALA A 252 13.34 -3.25 -30.61
N ARG A 253 13.50 -1.98 -31.02
CA ARG A 253 12.46 -1.24 -31.75
C ARG A 253 12.03 -1.99 -33.02
N THR A 254 13.01 -2.40 -33.82
CA THR A 254 12.78 -3.09 -35.09
C THR A 254 12.03 -4.40 -34.87
N ASP A 255 12.41 -5.17 -33.86
CA ASP A 255 11.76 -6.44 -33.52
C ASP A 255 10.30 -6.25 -33.10
N PHE A 256 10.00 -5.25 -32.25
CA PHE A 256 8.62 -4.99 -31.85
C PHE A 256 7.77 -4.41 -32.99
N ASP A 257 8.33 -3.55 -33.82
CA ASP A 257 7.61 -3.04 -34.99
C ASP A 257 7.30 -4.17 -35.98
N LEU A 258 8.25 -5.07 -36.24
CA LEU A 258 8.01 -6.25 -37.09
C LEU A 258 6.99 -7.21 -36.45
N ALA A 259 7.08 -7.47 -35.15
CA ALA A 259 6.09 -8.28 -34.44
C ALA A 259 4.67 -7.70 -34.59
N LEU A 260 4.52 -6.38 -34.53
CA LEU A 260 3.24 -5.69 -34.75
C LEU A 260 2.76 -5.71 -36.20
N THR A 261 3.66 -5.87 -37.18
CA THR A 261 3.23 -6.11 -38.58
C THR A 261 2.69 -7.53 -38.78
N LEU A 262 3.17 -8.49 -37.99
CA LEU A 262 2.73 -9.89 -38.05
C LEU A 262 1.44 -10.10 -37.24
N ASP A 263 1.35 -9.47 -36.06
CA ASP A 263 0.20 -9.51 -35.16
C ASP A 263 -0.01 -8.14 -34.51
N ASP A 264 -0.89 -7.34 -35.12
CA ASP A 264 -1.20 -5.96 -34.70
C ASP A 264 -1.97 -5.88 -33.37
N LYS A 265 -2.48 -7.01 -32.87
CA LYS A 265 -3.21 -7.14 -31.60
C LYS A 265 -2.38 -7.78 -30.51
N ASN A 266 -1.09 -8.04 -30.76
CA ASN A 266 -0.24 -8.64 -29.76
C ASN A 266 0.08 -7.66 -28.62
N ILE A 267 -0.48 -7.92 -27.44
CA ILE A 267 -0.29 -7.06 -26.25
C ILE A 267 1.19 -6.95 -25.84
N TRP A 268 1.99 -8.00 -26.02
CA TRP A 268 3.40 -8.02 -25.61
C TRP A 268 4.28 -7.21 -26.56
N ALA A 269 3.95 -7.19 -27.85
CA ALA A 269 4.63 -6.35 -28.82
C ALA A 269 4.33 -4.86 -28.58
N TRP A 270 3.07 -4.51 -28.30
CA TRP A 270 2.69 -3.14 -27.90
C TRP A 270 3.35 -2.71 -26.58
N MET A 271 3.41 -3.61 -25.59
CA MET A 271 4.14 -3.38 -24.34
C MET A 271 5.63 -3.08 -24.60
N GLY A 272 6.29 -3.92 -25.41
CA GLY A 272 7.69 -3.74 -25.78
C GLY A 272 7.97 -2.44 -26.53
N LYS A 273 7.06 -2.06 -27.44
CA LYS A 273 7.09 -0.77 -28.13
C LYS A 273 7.00 0.41 -27.15
N GLY A 274 6.10 0.34 -26.18
CA GLY A 274 6.00 1.32 -25.10
C GLY A 274 7.28 1.44 -24.27
N ASP A 275 7.89 0.31 -23.92
CA ASP A 275 9.16 0.27 -23.16
C ASP A 275 10.31 0.91 -23.97
N VAL A 276 10.43 0.61 -25.28
CA VAL A 276 11.41 1.24 -26.19
C VAL A 276 11.20 2.76 -26.27
N LEU A 277 9.95 3.20 -26.47
CA LEU A 277 9.63 4.62 -26.57
C LEU A 277 9.91 5.37 -25.25
N THR A 278 9.74 4.68 -24.11
CA THR A 278 10.10 5.18 -22.79
C THR A 278 11.61 5.41 -22.68
N TRP A 279 12.42 4.46 -23.14
CA TRP A 279 13.89 4.61 -23.24
C TRP A 279 14.30 5.79 -24.14
N LEU A 280 13.60 5.98 -25.25
CA LEU A 280 13.79 7.11 -26.17
C LEU A 280 13.25 8.44 -25.64
N LYS A 281 12.63 8.47 -24.46
CA LYS A 281 11.99 9.64 -23.85
C LYS A 281 10.89 10.25 -24.71
N GLN A 282 10.23 9.44 -25.54
CA GLN A 282 9.08 9.82 -26.35
C GLN A 282 7.79 9.53 -25.55
N TRP A 283 7.56 10.32 -24.49
CA TRP A 283 6.55 10.05 -23.47
C TRP A 283 5.13 9.90 -24.02
N ASP A 284 4.70 10.79 -24.92
CA ASP A 284 3.34 10.75 -25.47
C ASP A 284 3.11 9.51 -26.34
N ALA A 285 4.11 9.13 -27.14
CA ALA A 285 4.06 7.92 -27.97
C ALA A 285 4.12 6.65 -27.11
N ALA A 286 4.94 6.63 -26.05
CA ALA A 286 5.00 5.53 -25.10
C ALA A 286 3.66 5.34 -24.38
N ALA A 287 3.05 6.44 -23.93
CA ALA A 287 1.74 6.41 -23.31
C ALA A 287 0.67 5.85 -24.25
N ALA A 288 0.65 6.31 -25.50
CA ALA A 288 -0.27 5.80 -26.51
C ALA A 288 -0.10 4.28 -26.73
N ALA A 289 1.14 3.77 -26.75
CA ALA A 289 1.40 2.34 -26.87
C ALA A 289 0.86 1.54 -25.66
N TYR A 290 1.06 2.01 -24.42
CA TYR A 290 0.48 1.35 -23.25
C TYR A 290 -1.05 1.49 -23.17
N GLU A 291 -1.61 2.62 -23.63
CA GLU A 291 -3.06 2.81 -23.76
C GLU A 291 -3.65 1.82 -24.79
N GLN A 292 -2.94 1.53 -25.89
CA GLN A 292 -3.33 0.46 -26.83
C GLN A 292 -3.37 -0.92 -26.15
N VAL A 293 -2.39 -1.24 -25.30
CA VAL A 293 -2.41 -2.48 -24.52
C VAL A 293 -3.67 -2.56 -23.65
N LEU A 294 -4.03 -1.48 -22.96
CA LEU A 294 -5.23 -1.44 -22.13
C LEU A 294 -6.54 -1.44 -22.92
N GLN A 295 -6.52 -1.05 -24.19
CA GLN A 295 -7.67 -1.20 -25.10
C GLN A 295 -7.86 -2.65 -25.54
N LEU A 296 -6.76 -3.37 -25.79
CA LEU A 296 -6.75 -4.78 -26.20
C LEU A 296 -7.02 -5.71 -25.00
N ASP A 297 -6.41 -5.42 -23.87
CA ASP A 297 -6.57 -6.12 -22.59
C ASP A 297 -6.69 -5.11 -21.42
N PRO A 298 -7.92 -4.78 -21.00
CA PRO A 298 -8.16 -3.89 -19.86
C PRO A 298 -7.58 -4.36 -18.53
N PHE A 299 -7.22 -5.65 -18.43
CA PHE A 299 -6.64 -6.28 -17.23
C PHE A 299 -5.12 -6.40 -17.27
N ALA A 300 -4.47 -5.79 -18.28
CA ALA A 300 -3.02 -5.71 -18.35
C ALA A 300 -2.47 -4.76 -17.27
N ASP A 301 -2.40 -5.26 -16.03
CA ASP A 301 -1.94 -4.56 -14.84
C ASP A 301 -0.55 -3.93 -15.06
N ILE A 302 0.32 -4.63 -15.79
CA ILE A 302 1.68 -4.17 -16.14
C ILE A 302 1.62 -2.88 -16.99
N ALA A 303 0.73 -2.80 -17.98
CA ALA A 303 0.59 -1.61 -18.83
C ALA A 303 0.12 -0.41 -18.02
N ARG A 304 -0.81 -0.62 -17.08
CA ARG A 304 -1.28 0.43 -16.18
C ARG A 304 -0.19 0.93 -15.25
N LEU A 305 0.61 0.01 -14.67
CA LEU A 305 1.76 0.38 -13.84
C LEU A 305 2.78 1.19 -14.64
N ARG A 306 3.06 0.80 -15.90
CA ARG A 306 3.92 1.58 -16.80
C ARG A 306 3.38 2.99 -17.06
N LEU A 307 2.07 3.15 -17.28
CA LEU A 307 1.45 4.47 -17.46
C LEU A 307 1.55 5.34 -16.20
N ILE A 308 1.33 4.76 -15.02
CA ILE A 308 1.46 5.47 -13.74
C ILE A 308 2.90 5.99 -13.59
N ASP A 309 3.89 5.13 -13.78
CA ASP A 309 5.31 5.49 -13.68
C ASP A 309 5.72 6.56 -14.70
N LEU A 310 5.28 6.38 -15.96
CA LEU A 310 5.56 7.28 -17.07
C LEU A 310 5.02 8.70 -16.80
N TYR A 311 3.74 8.82 -16.47
CA TYR A 311 3.11 10.11 -16.21
C TYR A 311 3.62 10.77 -14.94
N THR A 312 3.89 9.99 -13.89
CA THR A 312 4.47 10.51 -12.64
C THR A 312 5.89 11.05 -12.87
N THR A 313 6.70 10.34 -13.66
CA THR A 313 8.06 10.78 -14.02
C THR A 313 8.04 12.02 -14.91
N GLN A 314 7.17 12.07 -15.92
CA GLN A 314 6.98 13.24 -16.77
C GLN A 314 6.54 14.46 -15.97
N ALA A 315 5.53 14.30 -15.10
CA ALA A 315 5.04 15.37 -14.24
C ALA A 315 6.10 15.86 -13.25
N ARG A 316 6.90 14.95 -12.67
CA ARG A 316 8.00 15.29 -11.76
C ARG A 316 9.05 16.13 -12.47
N ARG A 317 9.37 15.80 -13.71
CA ARG A 317 10.30 16.59 -14.53
C ARG A 317 9.74 17.98 -14.83
N GLN A 318 8.47 18.07 -15.24
CA GLN A 318 7.78 19.35 -15.47
C GLN A 318 7.73 20.21 -14.20
N ALA A 319 7.48 19.59 -13.04
CA ALA A 319 7.56 20.26 -11.74
C ALA A 319 8.99 20.76 -11.44
N GLY A 320 10.02 19.95 -11.74
CA GLY A 320 11.43 20.34 -11.62
C GLY A 320 11.81 21.54 -12.50
N THR A 321 11.23 21.66 -13.71
CA THR A 321 11.38 22.83 -14.59
C THR A 321 10.41 23.97 -14.24
N LYS A 322 9.72 23.90 -13.09
CA LYS A 322 8.71 24.87 -12.62
C LYS A 322 7.54 25.08 -13.60
N SER A 323 7.32 24.13 -14.50
CA SER A 323 6.20 24.12 -15.45
C SER A 323 4.94 23.57 -14.78
N TRP A 324 4.49 24.24 -13.72
CA TRP A 324 3.47 23.75 -12.79
C TRP A 324 2.13 23.41 -13.47
N HIS A 325 1.67 24.26 -14.40
CA HIS A 325 0.43 24.00 -15.13
C HIS A 325 0.50 22.76 -16.02
N GLN A 326 1.64 22.52 -16.68
CA GLN A 326 1.83 21.31 -17.49
C GLN A 326 1.87 20.06 -16.61
N ALA A 327 2.62 20.12 -15.50
CA ALA A 327 2.67 19.04 -14.51
C ALA A 327 1.27 18.69 -13.99
N LEU A 328 0.46 19.71 -13.68
CA LEU A 328 -0.91 19.51 -13.22
C LEU A 328 -1.79 18.83 -14.28
N THR A 329 -1.71 19.26 -15.55
CA THR A 329 -2.47 18.64 -16.64
C THR A 329 -2.10 17.17 -16.81
N THR A 330 -0.80 16.84 -16.79
CA THR A 330 -0.31 15.45 -16.87
C THR A 330 -0.85 14.60 -15.72
N LEU A 331 -0.79 15.11 -14.48
CA LEU A 331 -1.29 14.39 -13.30
C LEU A 331 -2.81 14.24 -13.29
N LYS A 332 -3.55 15.22 -13.81
CA LYS A 332 -5.02 15.11 -13.98
C LYS A 332 -5.39 14.08 -15.04
N LYS A 333 -4.61 13.94 -16.12
CA LYS A 333 -4.82 12.88 -17.11
C LYS A 333 -4.68 11.50 -16.47
N LEU A 334 -3.65 11.32 -15.64
CA LEU A 334 -3.38 10.06 -14.92
C LEU A 334 -4.46 9.75 -13.87
N LEU A 335 -4.76 10.71 -13.00
CA LEU A 335 -5.64 10.55 -11.82
C LEU A 335 -7.11 10.85 -12.16
N ASN A 336 -7.55 10.47 -13.36
CA ASN A 336 -8.91 10.73 -13.82
C ASN A 336 -9.96 9.97 -12.98
N ALA A 337 -11.21 10.41 -13.02
CA ALA A 337 -12.29 9.83 -12.18
C ALA A 337 -12.65 8.37 -12.52
N GLN A 338 -12.10 7.78 -13.59
CA GLN A 338 -12.34 6.40 -13.98
C GLN A 338 -11.34 5.41 -13.34
N THR A 339 -10.37 5.88 -12.54
CA THR A 339 -9.46 5.00 -11.82
C THR A 339 -10.21 4.26 -10.72
N ASN A 340 -10.25 2.93 -10.80
CA ASN A 340 -10.82 2.08 -9.75
C ASN A 340 -10.03 2.28 -8.44
N GLU A 341 -10.73 2.36 -7.31
CA GLU A 341 -10.14 2.59 -5.98
C GLU A 341 -8.98 1.63 -5.65
N SER A 342 -9.01 0.41 -6.22
CA SER A 342 -7.96 -0.59 -6.06
C SER A 342 -6.58 -0.13 -6.55
N TRP A 343 -6.53 0.88 -7.43
CA TRP A 343 -5.28 1.43 -7.98
C TRP A 343 -4.72 2.63 -7.22
N ILE A 344 -5.50 3.21 -6.30
CA ILE A 344 -5.07 4.37 -5.52
C ILE A 344 -3.75 4.11 -4.77
N PRO A 345 -3.50 2.90 -4.19
CA PRO A 345 -2.21 2.62 -3.54
C PRO A 345 -0.98 2.78 -4.44
N TYR A 346 -1.11 2.44 -5.73
CA TYR A 346 -0.02 2.55 -6.71
C TYR A 346 0.15 3.98 -7.25
N GLN A 347 -0.81 4.87 -6.97
CA GLN A 347 -0.82 6.27 -7.43
C GLN A 347 -0.45 7.25 -6.31
N LYS A 348 -0.08 6.75 -5.12
CA LYS A 348 0.26 7.55 -3.95
C LYS A 348 1.26 8.65 -4.27
N GLU A 349 2.33 8.33 -5.00
CA GLU A 349 3.37 9.27 -5.41
C GLU A 349 2.83 10.35 -6.35
N ALA A 350 1.89 10.02 -7.22
CA ALA A 350 1.25 10.97 -8.12
C ALA A 350 0.33 11.94 -7.36
N TYR A 351 -0.44 11.46 -6.38
CA TYR A 351 -1.23 12.33 -5.49
C TYR A 351 -0.34 13.25 -4.65
N ALA A 352 0.75 12.73 -4.07
CA ALA A 352 1.72 13.53 -3.34
C ALA A 352 2.32 14.64 -4.23
N LEU A 353 2.79 14.28 -5.43
CA LEU A 353 3.34 15.24 -6.38
C LEU A 353 2.29 16.28 -6.83
N ARG A 354 1.03 15.87 -7.05
CA ARG A 354 -0.04 16.79 -7.44
C ARG A 354 -0.36 17.78 -6.32
N SER A 355 -0.33 17.33 -5.06
CA SER A 355 -0.48 18.21 -3.90
C SER A 355 0.61 19.29 -3.87
N GLU A 356 1.88 18.93 -4.12
CA GLU A 356 2.98 19.89 -4.19
C GLU A 356 2.77 20.91 -5.33
N VAL A 357 2.34 20.44 -6.50
CA VAL A 357 2.03 21.30 -7.65
C VAL A 357 0.87 22.25 -7.33
N TYR A 358 -0.18 21.78 -6.66
CA TYR A 358 -1.29 22.64 -6.21
C TYR A 358 -0.82 23.73 -5.25
N LEU A 359 0.08 23.42 -4.31
CA LEU A 359 0.66 24.43 -3.42
C LEU A 359 1.45 25.49 -4.18
N LYS A 360 2.20 25.12 -5.23
CA LYS A 360 2.90 26.09 -6.09
C LYS A 360 1.96 26.95 -6.93
N LEU A 361 0.76 26.45 -7.22
CA LEU A 361 -0.30 27.16 -7.93
C LEU A 361 -1.26 27.90 -7.00
N ASN A 362 -0.96 28.00 -5.70
CA ASN A 362 -1.79 28.65 -4.70
C ASN A 362 -3.21 28.06 -4.57
N GLN A 363 -3.32 26.73 -4.65
CA GLN A 363 -4.57 25.96 -4.50
C GLN A 363 -4.49 25.01 -3.28
N PRO A 364 -4.45 25.53 -2.04
CA PRO A 364 -4.21 24.72 -0.84
C PRO A 364 -5.36 23.75 -0.53
N GLU A 365 -6.61 24.05 -0.91
CA GLU A 365 -7.75 23.16 -0.69
C GLU A 365 -7.60 21.84 -1.44
N ALA A 366 -7.25 21.91 -2.73
CA ALA A 366 -7.02 20.73 -3.56
C ALA A 366 -5.79 19.94 -3.09
N ALA A 367 -4.76 20.63 -2.58
CA ALA A 367 -3.60 19.98 -1.99
C ALA A 367 -3.97 19.19 -0.72
N ILE A 368 -4.83 19.73 0.16
CA ILE A 368 -5.30 19.03 1.36
C ILE A 368 -6.08 17.75 1.00
N GLU A 369 -6.91 17.80 -0.05
CA GLU A 369 -7.63 16.62 -0.53
C GLU A 369 -6.67 15.53 -0.98
N ASP A 370 -5.71 15.86 -1.85
CA ASP A 370 -4.70 14.91 -2.32
C ASP A 370 -3.86 14.35 -1.17
N LEU A 371 -3.40 15.19 -0.23
CA LEU A 371 -2.68 14.75 0.96
C LEU A 371 -3.53 13.82 1.84
N SER A 372 -4.83 14.07 1.92
CA SER A 372 -5.76 13.19 2.64
C SER A 372 -5.89 11.81 1.98
N THR A 373 -5.87 11.75 0.64
CA THR A 373 -5.83 10.46 -0.06
C THR A 373 -4.52 9.72 0.20
N VAL A 374 -3.38 10.42 0.22
CA VAL A 374 -2.07 9.84 0.54
C VAL A 374 -2.06 9.26 1.95
N ILE A 375 -2.56 10.00 2.95
CA ILE A 375 -2.61 9.56 4.35
C ILE A 375 -3.59 8.40 4.55
N ARG A 376 -4.69 8.35 3.78
CA ARG A 376 -5.63 7.22 3.81
C ARG A 376 -4.98 5.92 3.32
N VAL A 377 -4.15 6.00 2.28
CA VAL A 377 -3.42 4.85 1.71
C VAL A 377 -2.22 4.47 2.58
N ASP A 378 -1.48 5.47 3.05
CA ASP A 378 -0.25 5.30 3.82
C ASP A 378 -0.33 6.17 5.08
N PRO A 379 -0.96 5.67 6.15
CA PRO A 379 -1.10 6.39 7.41
C PRO A 379 0.24 6.69 8.08
N THR A 380 1.33 6.05 7.64
CA THR A 380 2.67 6.22 8.19
C THR A 380 3.47 7.32 7.50
N ASN A 381 2.92 7.96 6.47
CA ASN A 381 3.59 9.00 5.72
C ASN A 381 3.68 10.32 6.52
N THR A 382 4.77 10.46 7.28
CA THR A 382 5.03 11.64 8.12
C THR A 382 5.16 12.93 7.32
N ALA A 383 5.68 12.87 6.09
CA ALA A 383 5.81 14.04 5.22
C ALA A 383 4.43 14.58 4.79
N ALA A 384 3.50 13.69 4.44
CA ALA A 384 2.14 14.07 4.08
C ALA A 384 1.38 14.65 5.29
N LEU A 385 1.50 14.02 6.46
CA LEU A 385 0.92 14.52 7.71
C LEU A 385 1.45 15.91 8.08
N ALA A 386 2.77 16.10 8.08
CA ALA A 386 3.39 17.39 8.41
C ALA A 386 3.00 18.50 7.41
N THR A 387 2.96 18.17 6.12
CA THR A 387 2.55 19.12 5.08
C THR A 387 1.09 19.52 5.25
N ARG A 388 0.19 18.56 5.49
CA ARG A 388 -1.24 18.85 5.69
C ARG A 388 -1.48 19.64 6.99
N ALA A 389 -0.77 19.31 8.07
CA ALA A 389 -0.83 20.05 9.32
C ALA A 389 -0.45 21.53 9.14
N LYS A 390 0.64 21.80 8.41
CA LYS A 390 1.05 23.18 8.09
C LYS A 390 -0.05 23.95 7.35
N LEU A 391 -0.68 23.32 6.36
CA LEU A 391 -1.80 23.94 5.63
C LEU A 391 -3.00 24.21 6.53
N TYR A 392 -3.30 23.31 7.48
CA TYR A 392 -4.33 23.55 8.48
C TYR A 392 -3.98 24.69 9.43
N GLN A 393 -2.72 24.85 9.84
CA GLN A 393 -2.26 26.00 10.65
C GLN A 393 -2.45 27.32 9.90
N GLU A 394 -2.03 27.40 8.64
CA GLU A 394 -2.19 28.59 7.79
C GLU A 394 -3.67 28.98 7.63
N ARG A 395 -4.58 28.01 7.73
CA ARG A 395 -6.04 28.21 7.66
C ARG A 395 -6.73 28.35 9.02
N LEU A 396 -5.97 28.50 10.11
CA LEU A 396 -6.48 28.63 11.48
C LEU A 396 -7.30 27.41 11.96
N GLN A 397 -7.09 26.24 11.35
CA GLN A 397 -7.72 24.97 11.72
C GLN A 397 -6.84 24.20 12.72
N GLY A 398 -6.54 24.85 13.86
CA GLY A 398 -5.55 24.38 14.83
C GLY A 398 -5.81 22.96 15.39
N ARG A 399 -7.08 22.55 15.50
CA ARG A 399 -7.44 21.19 15.97
C ARG A 399 -6.96 20.11 15.00
N LEU A 400 -7.24 20.27 13.70
CA LEU A 400 -6.84 19.31 12.67
C LEU A 400 -5.31 19.31 12.48
N ALA A 401 -4.69 20.48 12.57
CA ALA A 401 -3.23 20.59 12.54
C ALA A 401 -2.58 19.82 13.70
N LYS A 402 -3.10 19.97 14.92
CA LYS A 402 -2.60 19.28 16.10
C LYS A 402 -2.71 17.76 15.95
N GLU A 403 -3.87 17.25 15.50
CA GLU A 403 -4.07 15.81 15.27
C GLU A 403 -3.05 15.22 14.28
N ASP A 404 -2.77 15.92 13.19
CA ASP A 404 -1.79 15.48 12.19
C ASP A 404 -0.34 15.55 12.72
N LEU A 405 0.00 16.58 13.50
CA LEU A 405 1.32 16.71 14.14
C LEU A 405 1.56 15.65 15.22
N GLU A 406 0.54 15.35 16.04
CA GLU A 406 0.61 14.29 17.06
C GLU A 406 0.87 12.93 16.42
N ARG A 407 0.14 12.62 15.34
CA ARG A 407 0.37 11.38 14.57
C ARG A 407 1.77 11.35 13.96
N ALA A 408 2.21 12.44 13.33
CA ALA A 408 3.54 12.50 12.75
C ALA A 408 4.65 12.37 13.81
N CYS A 409 4.46 12.97 14.99
CA CYS A 409 5.38 12.86 16.12
C CYS A 409 5.43 11.44 16.66
N ALA A 410 4.28 10.77 16.85
CA ALA A 410 4.21 9.37 17.26
C ALA A 410 4.90 8.40 16.28
N LEU A 411 4.97 8.78 15.00
CA LEU A 411 5.68 8.07 13.94
C LEU A 411 7.17 8.43 13.84
N GLY A 412 7.70 9.25 14.76
CA GLY A 412 9.12 9.60 14.85
C GLY A 412 9.55 10.87 14.12
N SER A 413 8.61 11.74 13.74
CA SER A 413 8.94 13.04 13.12
C SER A 413 9.31 14.08 14.19
N ASN A 414 10.61 14.26 14.45
CA ASN A 414 11.11 15.29 15.38
C ASN A 414 10.57 16.70 15.08
N PRO A 415 10.54 17.18 13.81
CA PRO A 415 10.01 18.51 13.50
C PRO A 415 8.52 18.65 13.83
N ALA A 416 7.75 17.55 13.78
CA ALA A 416 6.35 17.60 14.16
C ALA A 416 6.18 17.68 15.68
N CYS A 417 7.03 16.96 16.44
CA CYS A 417 7.03 17.02 17.89
C CYS A 417 7.36 18.42 18.42
N GLU A 418 8.31 19.12 17.81
CA GLU A 418 8.71 20.48 18.19
C GLU A 418 7.61 21.54 17.94
N GLN A 419 6.68 21.26 17.03
CA GLN A 419 5.57 22.15 16.68
C GLN A 419 4.32 21.90 17.50
N LEU A 420 4.31 20.89 18.38
CA LEU A 420 3.21 20.65 19.30
C LEU A 420 3.29 21.64 20.47
N PRO A 421 2.16 22.26 20.86
CA PRO A 421 2.09 23.22 21.96
C PRO A 421 2.29 22.60 23.34
#